data_AF-A0A7S0ZS57-F1
#
_entry.id   AF-A0A7S0ZS57-F1
#
_cell.length_a   1.000
_cell.length_b   1.000
_cell.length_c   1.000
_cell.angle_alpha   90.00
_cell.angle_beta   90.00
_cell.angle_gamma   90.00
#
_symmetry.space_group_name_H-M   'P 1'
#
loop_
_entity.id
_entity.type
_entity.pdbx_description
1 polymer ?
#
loop_
_entity_poly.entity_id
_entity_poly.type
_entity_poly.pdbx_seq_one_letter_code
_entity_poly.pdbx_strand_id
1 'polypeptide(L)'
;MPGHRVRRLTQQLLPVPIDSHDLPDQGVIPKKTVFKPHDPPPAEGRRLLSAAHEFGTVARGDPTPHTLEGEARVAAKLTEETWSLSVRADPAVHPPHVKVPATATSLTLNLEDLRALGQKHGVKVIK
;
A
#
# COMPACT_ATOMS: atom_id res chain seq x y z
N MET A 1 6.36 -22.22 56.49
CA MET A 1 6.00 -21.16 55.53
C MET A 1 7.14 -20.14 55.45
N PRO A 2 7.97 -20.17 54.40
CA PRO A 2 8.76 -19.01 53.97
C PRO A 2 8.26 -18.53 52.60
N GLY A 3 7.64 -17.34 52.57
CA GLY A 3 7.19 -16.69 51.35
C GLY A 3 8.33 -15.98 50.64
N HIS A 4 8.65 -16.42 49.42
CA HIS A 4 9.68 -15.83 48.58
C HIS A 4 9.31 -14.42 48.14
N ARG A 5 10.18 -13.46 48.47
CA ARG A 5 10.07 -12.06 48.06
C ARG A 5 10.46 -11.93 46.59
N VAL A 6 9.46 -11.85 45.72
CA VAL A 6 9.63 -11.56 44.29
C VAL A 6 10.20 -10.14 44.15
N ARG A 7 11.47 -10.04 43.76
CA ARG A 7 12.08 -8.77 43.35
C ARG A 7 11.50 -8.42 41.97
N ARG A 8 10.57 -7.47 41.93
CA ARG A 8 10.18 -6.81 40.67
C ARG A 8 11.40 -6.09 40.11
N LEU A 9 11.89 -6.55 38.97
CA LEU A 9 12.81 -5.79 38.13
C LEU A 9 12.00 -4.66 37.49
N THR A 10 11.91 -3.51 38.18
CA THR A 10 11.51 -2.27 37.54
C THR A 10 12.64 -1.85 36.61
N GLN A 11 12.49 -2.15 35.32
CA GLN A 11 13.30 -1.55 34.27
C GLN A 11 12.97 -0.05 34.25
N GLN A 12 13.82 0.75 34.88
CA GLN A 12 13.79 2.20 34.75
C GLN A 12 14.14 2.55 33.30
N LEU A 13 13.17 3.10 32.57
CA LEU A 13 13.40 3.75 31.28
C LEU A 13 14.12 5.08 31.56
N LEU A 14 15.45 5.08 31.48
CA LEU A 14 16.21 6.33 31.43
C LEU A 14 16.03 6.94 30.03
N PRO A 15 15.76 8.25 29.90
CA PRO A 15 15.73 8.91 28.60
C PRO A 15 17.14 8.91 28.01
N VAL A 16 17.28 8.37 26.80
CA VAL A 16 18.54 8.38 26.05
C VAL A 16 18.81 9.84 25.64
N PRO A 17 19.98 10.42 25.96
CA PRO A 17 20.33 11.75 25.49
C PRO A 17 20.51 11.69 23.97
N ILE A 18 19.70 12.48 23.24
CA ILE A 18 19.91 12.70 21.81
C ILE A 18 21.11 13.66 21.71
N ASP A 19 22.28 13.10 21.48
CA ASP A 19 23.47 13.87 21.12
C ASP A 19 23.17 14.69 19.86
N SER A 20 23.11 16.01 20.03
CA SER A 20 22.89 16.98 18.96
C SER A 20 24.20 17.27 18.25
N HIS A 21 24.79 16.28 17.60
CA HIS A 21 25.83 16.48 16.58
C HIS A 21 26.13 15.18 15.85
N ASP A 22 25.43 14.96 14.73
CA ASP A 22 25.99 14.51 13.44
C ASP A 22 24.79 14.27 12.51
N LEU A 23 24.17 15.37 12.05
CA LEU A 23 23.33 15.29 10.86
C LEU A 23 24.29 15.09 9.69
N PRO A 24 24.17 14.01 8.87
CA PRO A 24 24.86 14.00 7.61
C PRO A 24 24.40 15.23 6.84
N ASP A 25 25.37 16.06 6.45
CA ASP A 25 25.22 17.20 5.55
C ASP A 25 24.17 16.83 4.50
N GLN A 26 22.97 17.39 4.66
CA GLN A 26 21.91 17.28 3.67
C GLN A 26 22.39 18.13 2.50
N GLY A 27 23.27 17.51 1.71
CA GLY A 27 23.83 18.07 0.51
C GLY A 27 22.72 18.72 -0.26
N VAL A 28 22.89 20.02 -0.45
CA VAL A 28 22.21 20.88 -1.41
C VAL A 28 21.24 20.10 -2.30
N ILE A 29 19.94 20.24 -2.04
CA ILE A 29 18.90 19.81 -2.99
C ILE A 29 19.31 20.38 -4.35
N PRO A 30 19.63 19.56 -5.37
CA PRO A 30 20.02 20.10 -6.65
C PRO A 30 18.86 20.94 -7.17
N LYS A 31 19.14 22.24 -7.33
CA LYS A 31 18.21 23.21 -7.89
C LYS A 31 17.82 22.73 -9.29
N LYS A 32 16.52 22.44 -9.47
CA LYS A 32 15.85 22.13 -10.74
C LYS A 32 16.57 21.07 -11.58
N THR A 33 16.22 19.80 -11.35
CA THR A 33 16.19 18.86 -12.47
C THR A 33 15.13 19.37 -13.45
N VAL A 34 15.60 20.06 -14.50
CA VAL A 34 14.80 20.35 -15.68
C VAL A 34 14.39 18.99 -16.23
N PHE A 35 13.11 18.64 -16.12
CA PHE A 35 12.52 17.62 -16.98
C PHE A 35 12.78 18.08 -18.42
N LYS A 36 13.75 17.46 -19.09
CA LYS A 36 13.83 17.56 -20.55
C LYS A 36 12.71 16.66 -21.08
N PRO A 37 11.68 17.20 -21.74
CA PRO A 37 10.85 16.37 -22.59
C PRO A 37 11.75 15.90 -23.74
N HIS A 38 12.30 14.69 -23.63
CA HIS A 38 12.85 13.98 -24.78
C HIS A 38 11.84 12.93 -25.24
N ASP A 39 10.61 13.38 -25.48
CA ASP A 39 9.77 12.67 -26.42
C ASP A 39 9.48 13.63 -27.57
N PRO A 40 9.94 13.31 -28.80
CA PRO A 40 9.43 14.02 -29.96
C PRO A 40 7.90 13.85 -29.98
N PRO A 41 7.16 14.84 -30.52
CA PRO A 41 5.70 14.72 -30.71
C PRO A 41 5.38 13.36 -31.35
N PRO A 42 4.24 12.72 -30.98
CA PRO A 42 3.94 11.39 -31.47
C PRO A 42 4.02 11.37 -32.99
N ALA A 43 5.02 10.65 -33.52
CA ALA A 43 5.04 10.34 -34.94
C ALA A 43 3.73 9.62 -35.26
N GLU A 44 3.06 10.03 -36.34
CA GLU A 44 1.85 9.38 -36.83
C GLU A 44 2.07 7.85 -36.86
N GLY A 45 1.33 7.11 -36.03
CA GLY A 45 1.45 5.65 -35.90
C GLY A 45 2.02 5.11 -34.58
N ARG A 46 2.36 5.93 -33.58
CA ARG A 46 2.74 5.42 -32.24
C ARG A 46 1.55 4.77 -31.53
N ARG A 47 1.73 3.50 -31.11
CA ARG A 47 0.77 2.80 -30.24
C ARG A 47 0.71 3.49 -28.87
N LEU A 48 -0.51 3.80 -28.43
CA LEU A 48 -0.76 4.41 -27.11
C LEU A 48 -0.85 3.36 -25.99
N LEU A 49 -1.13 2.10 -26.35
CA LEU A 49 -1.23 0.98 -25.42
C LEU A 49 -0.03 0.06 -25.61
N SER A 50 0.74 -0.15 -24.56
CA SER A 50 1.78 -1.18 -24.51
C SER A 50 1.14 -2.56 -24.47
N ALA A 51 1.76 -3.55 -25.10
CA ALA A 51 1.33 -4.93 -24.94
C ALA A 51 1.58 -5.39 -23.49
N ALA A 52 0.77 -6.32 -22.98
CA ALA A 52 0.83 -6.74 -21.57
C ALA A 52 2.24 -7.21 -21.13
N HIS A 53 2.98 -7.86 -22.01
CA HIS A 53 4.33 -8.37 -21.74
C HIS A 53 5.43 -7.30 -21.80
N GLU A 54 5.13 -6.09 -22.27
CA GLU A 54 6.06 -4.96 -22.32
C GLU A 54 6.06 -4.17 -21.01
N PHE A 55 5.09 -4.41 -20.12
CA PHE A 55 5.06 -3.78 -18.79
C PHE A 55 6.12 -4.41 -17.87
N GLY A 56 7.01 -3.57 -17.34
CA GLY A 56 7.94 -3.98 -16.30
C GLY A 56 7.24 -4.36 -14.98
N THR A 57 7.89 -5.19 -14.17
CA THR A 57 7.36 -5.62 -12.87
C THR A 57 7.96 -4.83 -11.71
N VAL A 58 7.12 -4.50 -10.73
CA VAL A 58 7.53 -3.95 -9.43
C VAL A 58 7.12 -4.88 -8.29
N ALA A 59 7.00 -6.18 -8.58
CA ALA A 59 6.64 -7.16 -7.57
C ALA A 59 7.64 -7.15 -6.40
N ARG A 60 7.12 -7.50 -5.21
CA ARG A 60 7.85 -7.56 -3.95
C ARG A 60 7.39 -8.80 -3.18
N GLY A 61 8.21 -9.25 -2.24
CA GLY A 61 7.97 -10.45 -1.42
C GLY A 61 8.91 -11.60 -1.79
N ASP A 62 9.13 -12.50 -0.83
CA ASP A 62 9.94 -13.71 -0.97
C ASP A 62 9.20 -14.92 -0.37
N PRO A 63 8.72 -15.88 -1.18
CA PRO A 63 8.66 -15.83 -2.65
C PRO A 63 7.72 -14.72 -3.13
N THR A 64 7.85 -14.34 -4.40
CA THR A 64 6.98 -13.32 -4.97
C THR A 64 5.52 -13.83 -5.01
N PRO A 65 4.52 -13.05 -4.57
CA PRO A 65 3.16 -13.56 -4.42
C PRO A 65 2.56 -14.19 -5.69
N HIS A 66 2.83 -13.63 -6.88
CA HIS A 66 2.31 -14.14 -8.14
C HIS A 66 3.01 -15.41 -8.66
N THR A 67 4.08 -15.86 -8.00
CA THR A 67 4.79 -17.11 -8.34
C THR A 67 4.39 -18.27 -7.41
N LEU A 68 3.41 -18.07 -6.53
CA LEU A 68 2.89 -19.12 -5.65
C LEU A 68 2.02 -20.10 -6.44
N GLU A 69 2.17 -21.39 -6.15
CA GLU A 69 1.46 -22.48 -6.82
C GLU A 69 0.64 -23.33 -5.83
N GLY A 70 -0.41 -23.98 -6.34
CA GLY A 70 -1.25 -24.91 -5.58
C GLY A 70 -1.84 -24.33 -4.29
N GLU A 71 -1.76 -25.09 -3.19
CA GLU A 71 -2.28 -24.71 -1.87
C GLU A 71 -1.70 -23.39 -1.34
N ALA A 72 -0.44 -23.06 -1.66
CA ALA A 72 0.16 -21.81 -1.22
C ALA A 72 -0.54 -20.59 -1.84
N ARG A 73 -1.04 -20.73 -3.08
CA ARG A 73 -1.81 -19.69 -3.77
C ARG A 73 -3.21 -19.51 -3.16
N VAL A 74 -3.85 -20.62 -2.78
CA VAL A 74 -5.15 -20.66 -2.08
C VAL A 74 -5.03 -20.00 -0.71
N ALA A 75 -4.02 -20.40 0.07
CA ALA A 75 -3.75 -19.83 1.40
C ALA A 75 -3.45 -18.32 1.36
N ALA A 76 -2.76 -17.87 0.31
CA ALA A 76 -2.49 -16.45 0.07
C ALA A 76 -3.68 -15.69 -0.53
N LYS A 77 -4.83 -16.35 -0.76
CA LYS A 77 -6.04 -15.75 -1.35
C LYS A 77 -5.83 -15.16 -2.76
N LEU A 78 -4.98 -15.82 -3.56
CA LEU A 78 -4.62 -15.40 -4.92
C LEU A 78 -5.35 -16.21 -6.01
N THR A 79 -6.47 -16.86 -5.66
CA THR A 79 -7.41 -17.48 -6.60
C THR A 79 -8.73 -16.71 -6.60
N GLU A 80 -9.49 -16.77 -7.69
CA GLU A 80 -10.75 -16.03 -7.80
C GLU A 80 -11.75 -16.37 -6.69
N GLU A 81 -11.77 -17.63 -6.25
CA GLU A 81 -12.68 -18.16 -5.24
C GLU A 81 -12.28 -17.75 -3.81
N THR A 82 -10.98 -17.56 -3.56
CA THR A 82 -10.44 -17.27 -2.22
C THR A 82 -10.14 -15.79 -2.00
N TRP A 83 -10.10 -15.02 -3.08
CA TRP A 83 -9.80 -13.60 -3.06
C TRP A 83 -10.87 -12.82 -2.29
N SER A 84 -10.42 -11.86 -1.49
CA SER A 84 -11.30 -10.96 -0.74
C SER A 84 -10.65 -9.59 -0.54
N LEU A 85 -11.47 -8.54 -0.55
CA LEU A 85 -11.11 -7.16 -0.26
C LEU A 85 -11.74 -6.74 1.07
N SER A 86 -10.91 -6.48 2.07
CA SER A 86 -11.34 -5.92 3.35
C SER A 86 -11.10 -4.41 3.37
N VAL A 87 -12.17 -3.64 3.43
CA VAL A 87 -12.18 -2.19 3.61
C VAL A 87 -12.47 -1.90 5.07
N ARG A 88 -11.63 -1.08 5.72
CA ARG A 88 -11.87 -0.58 7.06
C ARG A 88 -11.79 0.93 7.04
N ALA A 89 -12.76 1.58 7.67
CA ALA A 89 -12.73 3.02 7.84
C ALA A 89 -11.64 3.41 8.83
N ASP A 90 -10.95 4.52 8.54
CA ASP A 90 -10.14 5.18 9.54
C ASP A 90 -11.06 5.65 10.68
N PRO A 91 -10.76 5.30 11.94
CA PRO A 91 -11.57 5.74 13.08
C PRO A 91 -11.49 7.26 13.32
N ALA A 92 -10.48 7.94 12.81
CA ALA A 92 -10.25 9.36 13.05
C ALA A 92 -10.74 10.24 11.89
N VAL A 93 -11.33 11.38 12.23
CA VAL A 93 -11.67 12.44 11.28
C VAL A 93 -10.72 13.61 11.52
N HIS A 94 -9.80 13.82 10.58
CA HIS A 94 -8.82 14.91 10.64
C HIS A 94 -9.08 15.93 9.53
N PRO A 95 -9.70 17.09 9.85
CA PRO A 95 -9.76 18.21 8.93
C PRO A 95 -8.33 18.71 8.58
N PRO A 96 -8.03 19.07 7.31
CA PRO A 96 -8.95 19.22 6.17
C PRO A 96 -9.14 17.94 5.31
N HIS A 97 -8.40 16.86 5.59
CA HIS A 97 -8.29 15.68 4.71
C HIS A 97 -9.55 14.80 4.69
N VAL A 98 -10.27 14.73 5.80
CA VAL A 98 -11.52 13.98 5.92
C VAL A 98 -12.59 14.92 6.45
N LYS A 99 -13.60 15.21 5.62
CA LYS A 99 -14.71 16.12 5.97
C LYS A 99 -15.92 15.40 6.56
N VAL A 100 -16.12 14.14 6.18
CA VAL A 100 -17.27 13.32 6.60
C VAL A 100 -16.75 11.96 7.05
N PRO A 101 -17.11 11.49 8.26
CA PRO A 101 -16.75 10.15 8.70
C PRO A 101 -17.39 9.09 7.80
N ALA A 102 -16.73 7.94 7.67
CA ALA A 102 -17.35 6.79 7.02
C ALA A 102 -18.53 6.27 7.85
N THR A 103 -19.62 5.91 7.19
CA THR A 103 -20.82 5.36 7.85
C THR A 103 -20.63 3.90 8.27
N ALA A 104 -19.77 3.15 7.59
CA ALA A 104 -19.48 1.75 7.89
C ALA A 104 -18.04 1.59 8.37
N THR A 105 -17.86 0.89 9.49
CA THR A 105 -16.56 0.68 10.12
C THR A 105 -15.69 -0.33 9.37
N SER A 106 -16.29 -1.41 8.85
CA SER A 106 -15.60 -2.43 8.08
C SER A 106 -16.52 -3.14 7.11
N LEU A 107 -15.98 -3.55 5.98
CA LEU A 107 -16.67 -4.27 4.91
C LEU A 107 -15.70 -5.28 4.29
N THR A 108 -16.15 -6.49 4.03
CA THR A 108 -15.39 -7.48 3.26
C THR A 108 -16.18 -7.83 2.01
N LEU A 109 -15.52 -7.82 0.85
CA LEU A 109 -16.11 -8.10 -0.46
C LEU A 109 -15.32 -9.21 -1.16
N ASN A 110 -16.03 -10.15 -1.77
CA ASN A 110 -15.42 -11.13 -2.66
C ASN A 110 -15.51 -10.67 -4.13
N LEU A 111 -14.94 -11.44 -5.05
CA LEU A 111 -14.91 -11.07 -6.46
C LEU A 111 -16.33 -10.93 -7.07
N GLU A 112 -17.27 -11.79 -6.66
CA GLU A 112 -18.66 -11.72 -7.11
C GLU A 112 -19.37 -10.44 -6.63
N ASP A 113 -19.17 -10.05 -5.37
CA ASP A 113 -19.75 -8.83 -4.80
C ASP A 113 -19.25 -7.60 -5.56
N LEU A 114 -17.96 -7.55 -5.90
CA LEU A 114 -17.39 -6.47 -6.70
C LEU A 114 -17.95 -6.44 -8.12
N ARG A 115 -18.16 -7.60 -8.74
CA ARG A 115 -18.78 -7.68 -10.06
C ARG A 115 -20.21 -7.13 -10.03
N ALA A 116 -21.00 -7.52 -9.02
CA ALA A 116 -22.36 -7.01 -8.83
C ALA A 116 -22.37 -5.50 -8.58
N LEU A 117 -21.44 -5.00 -7.76
CA LEU A 117 -21.29 -3.57 -7.48
C LEU A 117 -20.94 -2.78 -8.75
N GLY A 118 -19.99 -3.28 -9.55
CA GLY A 118 -19.57 -2.67 -10.81
C GLY A 118 -20.68 -2.68 -11.86
N GLN A 119 -21.53 -3.71 -11.90
CA GLN A 119 -22.71 -3.71 -12.77
C GLN A 119 -23.73 -2.64 -12.38
N LYS A 120 -23.93 -2.41 -11.07
CA LYS A 120 -24.90 -1.45 -10.55
C LYS A 120 -24.43 0.01 -10.61
N HIS A 121 -23.14 0.25 -10.37
CA HIS A 121 -22.57 1.59 -10.18
C HIS A 121 -21.44 1.94 -11.15
N GLY A 122 -21.10 1.06 -12.09
CA GLY A 122 -19.98 1.24 -13.01
C GLY A 122 -20.18 2.44 -13.94
N VAL A 123 -19.27 3.41 -13.86
CA VAL A 123 -19.22 4.54 -14.80
C VAL A 123 -18.28 4.17 -15.94
N LYS A 124 -18.82 3.99 -17.16
CA LYS A 124 -18.01 3.78 -18.36
C LYS A 124 -17.58 5.14 -18.90
N VAL A 125 -16.30 5.45 -18.80
CA VAL A 125 -15.71 6.62 -19.44
C VAL A 125 -14.88 6.13 -20.61
N ILE A 126 -15.42 6.24 -21.82
CA ILE A 126 -14.64 6.14 -23.05
C ILE A 126 -14.91 7.45 -23.78
N LYS A 127 -13.86 8.24 -24.00
CA LYS A 127 -13.90 9.41 -24.88
C LYS A 127 -12.67 9.39 -25.76
#